data_AF-A0A6C0JSR4-F1
#
_entry.id   AF-A0A6C0JSR4-F1
#
_cell.length_a   1.000
_cell.length_b   1.000
_cell.length_c   1.000
_cell.angle_alpha   90.00
_cell.angle_beta   90.00
_cell.angle_gamma   90.00
#
_symmetry.space_group_name_H-M   'P 1'
#
loop_
_entity.id
_entity.type
_entity.pdbx_description
1 polymer ?
#
loop_
_entity_poly.entity_id
_entity_poly.type
_entity_poly.pdbx_seq_one_letter_code
_entity_poly.pdbx_strand_id
1 'polypeptide(L)' 'MRKKTYYEIRYWPTEFDYSKGIGRHLITNRKTANRIVKRFKKAGIKAFTIPVVVEN' A
#
# COMPACT_ATOMS: atom_id res chain seq x y z
N MET A 1 19.58 6.38 -16.49
CA MET A 1 18.19 5.87 -16.30
C MET A 1 17.52 6.65 -15.16
N ARG A 2 16.29 7.16 -15.35
CA ARG A 2 15.57 7.92 -14.30
C ARG A 2 14.96 6.94 -13.29
N LYS A 3 15.38 6.99 -12.02
CA LYS A 3 14.77 6.22 -10.92
C LYS A 3 13.29 6.61 -10.78
N LYS A 4 12.37 5.64 -10.85
CA LYS A 4 10.93 5.88 -10.57
C LYS A 4 10.60 5.28 -9.21
N THR A 5 10.30 6.13 -8.23
CA THR A 5 9.84 5.69 -6.92
C THR A 5 8.38 5.28 -7.00
N TYR A 6 8.09 4.02 -6.67
CA TYR A 6 6.73 3.53 -6.47
C TYR A 6 6.44 3.36 -4.97
N TYR A 7 5.18 3.17 -4.64
CA TYR A 7 4.70 2.98 -3.29
C TYR A 7 3.84 1.73 -3.27
N GLU A 8 4.22 0.78 -2.42
CA GLU A 8 3.45 -0.41 -2.12
C GLU A 8 2.40 -0.07 -1.06
N ILE A 9 1.14 -0.39 -1.32
CA ILE A 9 0.04 -0.28 -0.37
C ILE A 9 -0.21 -1.66 0.19
N ARG A 10 -0.05 -1.86 1.49
CA ARG A 10 -0.46 -3.09 2.18
C ARG A 10 -1.77 -2.86 2.92
N TYR A 11 -2.71 -3.79 2.78
CA TYR A 11 -4.01 -3.70 3.44
C TYR A 11 -4.54 -5.07 3.89
N TRP A 12 -5.33 -5.03 4.96
CA TRP A 12 -5.97 -6.18 5.58
C TRP A 12 -7.46 -5.92 5.76
N PRO A 13 -8.34 -6.70 5.08
CA PRO A 13 -9.77 -6.50 5.15
C PRO A 13 -10.37 -6.88 6.50
N THR A 14 -9.73 -7.79 7.26
CA THR A 14 -10.14 -8.14 8.63
C THR A 14 -9.03 -7.87 9.64
N GLU A 15 -9.39 -7.68 10.92
CA GLU A 15 -8.40 -7.50 12.00
C GLU A 15 -7.53 -8.75 12.23
N PHE A 16 -8.06 -9.92 11.89
CA PHE A 16 -7.40 -11.21 12.04
C PHE A 16 -6.42 -11.54 10.91
N ASP A 17 -6.49 -10.81 9.78
CA ASP A 17 -5.59 -11.04 8.65
C ASP A 17 -4.17 -10.50 8.87
N TYR A 18 -3.80 -10.01 10.07
CA TYR A 18 -2.47 -9.45 10.40
C TYR A 18 -1.33 -10.50 10.40
N SER A 19 -1.32 -11.37 9.42
CA SER A 19 -0.18 -12.14 8.97
C SER A 19 0.66 -11.27 8.04
N LYS A 20 1.97 -11.19 8.34
CA LYS A 20 2.98 -10.53 7.48
C LYS A 20 3.03 -11.13 6.05
N GLY A 21 2.41 -12.29 5.81
CA GLY A 21 2.37 -12.97 4.52
C GLY A 21 1.03 -12.97 3.77
N ILE A 22 -0.09 -12.54 4.39
CA ILE A 22 -1.45 -12.66 3.81
C ILE A 22 -2.02 -11.31 3.31
N GLY A 23 -1.35 -10.20 3.63
CA GLY A 23 -1.77 -8.88 3.17
C GLY A 23 -1.72 -8.75 1.64
N ARG A 24 -2.77 -8.15 1.05
CA ARG A 24 -2.75 -7.79 -0.37
C ARG A 24 -1.88 -6.56 -0.57
N HIS A 25 -1.11 -6.54 -1.66
CA HIS A 25 -0.24 -5.41 -2.01
C HIS A 25 -0.61 -4.79 -3.36
N LEU A 26 -0.45 -3.47 -3.48
CA LEU A 26 -0.60 -2.73 -4.74
C LEU A 26 0.55 -1.74 -4.90
N ILE A 27 1.23 -1.76 -6.04
CA ILE A 27 2.31 -0.82 -6.33
C ILE A 27 1.77 0.32 -7.21
N THR A 28 1.92 1.56 -6.76
CA THR A 28 1.45 2.74 -7.50
C THR A 28 2.27 4.00 -7.18
N ASN A 29 1.97 5.12 -7.83
CA ASN A 29 2.64 6.39 -7.52
C ASN A 29 2.19 6.95 -6.16
N ARG A 30 2.98 7.87 -5.58
CA ARG A 30 2.72 8.46 -4.25
C ARG A 30 1.31 9.02 -4.06
N LYS A 31 0.83 9.78 -5.05
CA LYS A 31 -0.46 10.49 -4.98
C LYS A 31 -1.62 9.51 -4.92
N THR A 32 -1.59 8.49 -5.78
CA THR A 32 -2.58 7.42 -5.81
C THR A 32 -2.52 6.58 -4.53
N ALA A 33 -1.32 6.23 -4.06
CA ALA A 33 -1.12 5.44 -2.86
C ALA A 33 -1.76 6.09 -1.62
N ASN A 34 -1.49 7.37 -1.40
CA ASN A 34 -2.08 8.14 -0.30
C ASN A 34 -3.62 8.21 -0.39
N ARG A 35 -4.16 8.38 -1.61
CA ARG A 35 -5.62 8.44 -1.82
C ARG A 35 -6.29 7.11 -1.48
N ILE A 36 -5.69 6.00 -1.88
CA ILE A 36 -6.21 4.65 -1.61
C ILE A 36 -6.15 4.35 -0.11
N VAL A 37 -5.01 4.59 0.57
CA VAL A 37 -4.90 4.41 2.03
C VAL A 37 -5.97 5.23 2.77
N LYS A 38 -6.19 6.49 2.37
CA LYS A 38 -7.22 7.33 2.98
C LYS A 38 -8.63 6.73 2.80
N ARG A 39 -8.93 6.16 1.64
CA ARG A 39 -10.22 5.47 1.39
C ARG A 39 -10.36 4.19 2.22
N PHE A 40 -9.31 3.37 2.29
CA PHE A 40 -9.31 2.16 3.10
C PHE A 40 -9.52 2.45 4.59
N LYS A 41 -8.79 3.42 5.14
CA LYS A 41 -8.99 3.84 6.55
C LYS A 41 -10.41 4.34 6.81
N LYS A 42 -11.03 5.08 5.87
CA LYS A 42 -12.43 5.50 5.98
C LYS A 42 -13.42 4.33 5.97
N ALA A 43 -13.08 3.23 5.31
CA ALA A 43 -13.89 2.02 5.25
C ALA A 43 -13.61 1.04 6.42
N GLY A 44 -12.82 1.45 7.43
CA GLY A 44 -12.42 0.58 8.54
C GLY A 44 -11.33 -0.45 8.19
N ILE A 45 -10.77 -0.39 6.98
CA ILE A 45 -9.72 -1.30 6.52
C ILE A 45 -8.36 -0.78 7.02
N LYS A 46 -7.61 -1.64 7.72
CA LYS A 46 -6.23 -1.33 8.13
C LYS A 46 -5.33 -1.34 6.89
N ALA A 47 -4.75 -0.18 6.57
CA ALA A 47 -3.87 -0.03 5.41
C ALA A 47 -2.71 0.94 5.68
N PHE A 48 -1.55 0.67 5.09
CA PHE A 48 -0.37 1.55 5.12
C PHE A 48 0.43 1.48 3.81
N THR A 49 1.28 2.48 3.61
CA THR A 49 2.15 2.58 2.43
C THR A 49 3.62 2.38 2.79
N ILE A 50 4.32 1.61 1.97
CA ILE A 50 5.77 1.42 2.03
C ILE A 50 6.37 2.03 0.75
N PRO A 51 7.40 2.89 0.84
CA PRO A 51 8.12 3.33 -0.34
C PRO A 51 8.90 2.15 -0.94
N VAL A 52 8.64 1.84 -2.21
CA VAL A 52 9.38 0.81 -2.96
C VAL A 52 10.07 1.50 -4.13
N VAL A 53 11.38 1.67 -4.01
CA VAL A 53 12.21 2.17 -5.12
C VAL A 53 12.39 0.99 -6.08
N VAL A 54 11.70 1.03 -7.21
CA VAL A 54 12.00 0.11 -8.31
C VAL A 54 13.07 0.81 -9.14
N GLU A 55 14.33 0.44 -8.90
CA GLU A 55 15.41 0.74 -9.84
C GLU A 55 15.18 -0.14 -11.07
N ASN A 56 15.14 0.49 -12.23
CA ASN A 56 15.10 -0.16 -13.54
C ASN A 56 16.52 -0.20 -14.08
#